data_AF-A0A9E2SGH3-F1
#
_entry.id   AF-A0A9E2SGH3-F1
#
_cell.length_a   1.000
_cell.length_b   1.000
_cell.length_c   1.000
_cell.angle_alpha   90.00
_cell.angle_beta   90.00
_cell.angle_gamma   90.00
#
_symmetry.space_group_name_H-M   'P 1'
#
loop_
_entity.id
_entity.type
_entity.pdbx_description
1 polymer ?
#
loop_
_entity_poly.entity_id
_entity_poly.type
_entity_poly.pdbx_seq_one_letter_code
_entity_poly.pdbx_strand_id
1 'polypeptide(L)'
;MTIQINDNRRLHDLQLEFSKTFPFLKIEFFKKKHSDRQLSKTHLVETGSQCVCDVRKSHEEGVLEITSTMTVEQFESSFVKQFSLPVQVFRKAGRLWRETTLTSMWTLHEQNEHGKQINRAKDERPELFW
;
A
#
# COMPACT_ATOMS: atom_id res chain seq x y z
N MET A 1 12.04 7.65 0.80
CA MET A 1 12.50 6.56 -0.07
C MET A 1 12.18 6.93 -1.51
N THR A 2 12.79 6.26 -2.48
CA THR A 2 12.40 6.36 -3.89
C THR A 2 12.02 4.98 -4.42
N ILE A 3 11.02 4.91 -5.30
CA ILE A 3 10.63 3.67 -5.98
C ILE A 3 10.68 3.91 -7.48
N GLN A 4 11.45 3.07 -8.18
CA GLN A 4 11.43 3.04 -9.63
C GLN A 4 10.24 2.20 -10.13
N ILE A 5 9.45 2.79 -11.02
CA ILE A 5 8.31 2.18 -11.69
C ILE A 5 8.65 2.02 -13.17
N ASN A 6 8.64 0.78 -13.65
CA ASN A 6 8.77 0.40 -15.05
C ASN A 6 8.04 -0.94 -15.27
N ASP A 7 7.85 -1.35 -16.52
CA ASP A 7 7.07 -2.54 -16.86
C ASP A 7 7.59 -3.84 -16.27
N ASN A 8 8.92 -3.96 -16.13
CA ASN A 8 9.59 -5.19 -15.71
C ASN A 8 9.63 -5.35 -14.19
N ARG A 9 9.24 -4.32 -13.43
CA ARG A 9 9.24 -4.38 -11.96
C ARG A 9 8.15 -5.32 -11.48
N ARG A 10 8.51 -6.24 -10.59
CA ARG A 10 7.56 -7.14 -9.94
C ARG A 10 6.79 -6.37 -8.89
N LEU A 11 5.47 -6.59 -8.83
CA LEU A 11 4.61 -5.95 -7.83
C LEU A 11 5.02 -6.35 -6.40
N HIS A 12 5.41 -7.62 -6.21
CA HIS A 12 5.98 -8.11 -4.96
C HIS A 12 7.17 -7.26 -4.48
N ASP A 13 8.07 -6.88 -5.38
CA ASP A 13 9.28 -6.14 -4.99
C ASP A 13 8.93 -4.72 -4.55
N LEU A 14 7.95 -4.09 -5.22
CA LEU A 14 7.40 -2.79 -4.80
C LEU A 14 6.77 -2.86 -3.41
N GLN A 15 5.99 -3.92 -3.13
CA GLN A 15 5.42 -4.15 -1.80
C GLN A 15 6.51 -4.30 -0.74
N LEU A 16 7.53 -5.11 -1.03
CA LEU A 16 8.61 -5.40 -0.10
C LEU A 16 9.44 -4.14 0.21
N GLU A 17 9.79 -3.35 -0.81
CA GLU A 17 10.52 -2.08 -0.65
C GLU A 17 9.73 -1.07 0.18
N PHE A 18 8.42 -0.95 -0.07
CA PHE A 18 7.53 -0.09 0.70
C PHE A 18 7.45 -0.54 2.16
N SER A 19 7.17 -1.82 2.42
CA SER A 19 7.04 -2.36 3.78
C SER A 19 8.37 -2.40 4.54
N LYS A 20 9.53 -2.44 3.85
CA LYS A 20 10.83 -2.23 4.51
C LYS A 20 10.95 -0.82 5.10
N THR A 21 10.38 0.18 4.43
CA THR A 21 10.40 1.58 4.88
C THR A 21 9.31 1.87 5.91
N PHE A 22 8.14 1.25 5.75
CA PHE A 22 7.00 1.37 6.66
C PHE A 22 6.56 -0.01 7.16
N PRO A 23 7.21 -0.57 8.20
CA PRO A 23 7.03 -1.97 8.63
C PRO A 23 5.61 -2.35 9.09
N PHE A 24 4.79 -1.37 9.44
CA PHE A 24 3.41 -1.58 9.85
C PHE A 24 2.40 -1.23 8.76
N LEU A 25 2.88 -0.92 7.56
CA LEU A 25 2.08 -0.68 6.37
C LEU A 25 2.42 -1.70 5.27
N LYS A 26 1.45 -1.95 4.42
CA LYS A 26 1.66 -2.62 3.14
C LYS A 26 0.86 -1.91 2.06
N ILE A 27 1.23 -2.14 0.82
CA ILE A 27 0.46 -1.72 -0.35
C ILE A 27 -0.10 -2.94 -1.05
N GLU A 28 -1.25 -2.80 -1.68
CA GLU A 28 -1.85 -3.79 -2.56
C GLU A 28 -2.21 -3.13 -3.89
N PHE A 29 -2.17 -3.90 -4.98
CA PHE A 29 -2.44 -3.40 -6.33
C PHE A 29 -3.78 -3.92 -6.84
N PHE A 30 -4.42 -3.14 -7.71
CA PHE A 30 -5.74 -3.46 -8.24
C PHE A 30 -5.82 -3.27 -9.75
N LYS A 31 -6.55 -4.16 -10.43
CA LYS A 31 -6.89 -3.96 -11.85
C LYS A 31 -8.00 -2.91 -11.96
N LYS A 32 -7.80 -1.89 -12.80
CA LYS A 32 -8.82 -0.85 -13.04
C LYS A 32 -9.91 -1.35 -14.01
N LYS A 33 -11.11 -1.68 -13.51
CA LYS A 33 -12.30 -1.84 -14.37
C LYS A 33 -12.74 -0.49 -14.95
N HIS A 34 -13.45 -0.53 -16.08
CA HIS A 34 -13.83 0.65 -16.86
C HIS A 34 -14.88 1.59 -16.22
N SER A 35 -15.32 1.38 -14.97
CA SER A 35 -16.44 2.17 -14.42
C SER A 35 -16.54 2.30 -12.90
N ASP A 36 -15.77 1.56 -12.09
CA ASP A 36 -15.95 1.62 -10.64
C ASP A 36 -15.05 2.64 -9.96
N ARG A 37 -15.68 3.53 -9.18
CA ARG A 37 -15.01 4.51 -8.30
C ARG A 37 -14.48 3.88 -7.01
N GLN A 38 -14.71 2.58 -6.78
CA GLN A 38 -14.23 1.84 -5.62
C GLN A 38 -13.34 0.67 -6.01
N LEU A 39 -12.18 0.58 -5.35
CA LEU A 39 -11.32 -0.60 -5.38
C LEU A 39 -12.06 -1.73 -4.64
N SER A 40 -12.48 -2.76 -5.38
CA SER A 40 -13.12 -3.95 -4.81
C SER A 40 -12.08 -5.05 -4.58
N LYS A 41 -12.26 -5.86 -3.54
CA LYS A 41 -11.48 -7.09 -3.29
C LYS A 41 -11.47 -8.04 -4.48
N THR A 42 -12.51 -8.02 -5.33
CA THR A 42 -12.58 -8.82 -6.56
C THR A 42 -11.59 -8.38 -7.64
N HIS A 43 -10.91 -7.26 -7.45
CA HIS A 43 -9.92 -6.71 -8.39
C HIS A 43 -8.52 -6.64 -7.81
N LEU A 44 -8.34 -7.19 -6.62
CA LEU A 44 -7.03 -7.36 -6.00
C LEU A 44 -6.14 -8.22 -6.91
N VAL A 45 -4.91 -7.77 -7.10
CA VAL A 45 -3.91 -8.43 -7.93
C VAL A 45 -3.05 -9.32 -7.05
N GLU A 46 -2.88 -10.58 -7.44
CA GLU A 46 -1.93 -11.48 -6.79
C GLU A 46 -0.50 -11.09 -7.20
N THR A 47 0.25 -10.53 -6.27
CA THR A 47 1.54 -9.89 -6.57
C THR A 47 2.71 -10.85 -6.77
N GLY A 48 2.54 -12.14 -6.46
CA GLY A 48 3.61 -13.13 -6.42
C GLY A 48 4.28 -13.41 -7.78
N SER A 49 3.54 -13.31 -8.88
CA SER A 49 4.05 -13.58 -10.23
C SER A 49 3.87 -12.44 -11.22
N GLN A 50 3.19 -11.37 -10.83
CA GLN A 50 2.81 -10.29 -11.74
C GLN A 50 3.79 -9.12 -11.72
N CYS A 51 4.03 -8.56 -12.88
CA CYS A 51 4.79 -7.34 -13.08
C CYS A 51 3.85 -6.12 -13.17
N VAL A 52 4.44 -4.93 -13.09
CA VAL A 52 3.72 -3.66 -13.23
C VAL A 52 2.96 -3.57 -14.56
N CYS A 53 3.55 -4.07 -15.65
CA CYS A 53 2.92 -4.10 -16.98
C CYS A 53 1.59 -4.87 -17.02
N ASP A 54 1.39 -5.86 -16.15
CA ASP A 54 0.17 -6.70 -16.13
C ASP A 54 -1.05 -5.98 -15.54
N VAL A 55 -0.85 -4.81 -14.92
CA VAL A 55 -1.86 -4.11 -14.12
C VAL A 55 -2.13 -2.70 -14.62
N ARG A 56 -1.09 -1.97 -15.03
CA ARG A 56 -1.23 -0.57 -15.43
C ARG A 56 -1.79 -0.42 -16.84
N LYS A 57 -2.40 0.74 -17.12
CA LYS A 57 -2.95 1.08 -18.45
C LYS A 57 -1.99 1.88 -19.34
N SER A 58 -1.09 2.63 -18.74
CA SER A 58 -0.07 3.46 -19.42
C SER A 58 1.30 2.89 -19.07
N HIS A 59 2.23 2.92 -20.02
CA HIS A 59 3.58 2.40 -19.83
C HIS A 59 4.59 3.48 -19.43
N GLU A 60 4.11 4.62 -18.90
CA GLU A 60 4.98 5.68 -18.38
C GLU A 60 5.90 5.17 -17.27
N GLU A 61 7.20 5.34 -17.45
CA GLU A 61 8.21 4.91 -16.49
C GLU A 61 8.76 6.11 -15.74
N GLY A 62 9.22 5.89 -14.50
CA GLY A 62 9.79 6.96 -13.72
C GLY A 62 10.18 6.55 -12.32
N VAL A 63 10.57 7.55 -11.54
CA VAL A 63 10.91 7.41 -10.13
C VAL A 63 9.89 8.20 -9.33
N LEU A 64 9.25 7.54 -8.37
CA LEU A 64 8.40 8.20 -7.40
C LEU A 64 9.19 8.43 -6.11
N GLU A 65 9.29 9.68 -5.69
CA GLU A 65 9.78 10.03 -4.36
C GLU A 65 8.65 9.89 -3.34
N ILE A 66 8.92 9.13 -2.27
CA ILE A 66 7.97 8.85 -1.19
C ILE A 66 8.57 9.39 0.11
N THR A 67 7.90 10.40 0.68
CA THR A 67 8.25 11.01 1.96
C THR A 67 7.34 10.47 3.05
N SER A 68 7.79 10.46 4.30
CA SER A 68 6.96 9.99 5.42
C SER A 68 5.82 10.97 5.76
N THR A 69 5.95 12.23 5.34
CA THR A 69 5.00 13.32 5.59
C THR A 69 3.89 13.42 4.54
N MET A 70 3.97 12.70 3.42
CA MET A 70 2.86 12.65 2.47
C MET A 70 1.70 11.85 3.06
N THR A 71 0.47 12.28 2.75
CA THR A 71 -0.74 11.56 3.13
C THR A 71 -0.89 10.28 2.33
N VAL A 72 -1.63 9.30 2.86
CA VAL A 72 -2.00 8.10 2.10
C VAL A 72 -2.69 8.47 0.80
N GLU A 73 -3.60 9.45 0.82
CA GLU A 73 -4.29 9.91 -0.39
C GLU A 73 -3.31 10.47 -1.44
N GLN A 74 -2.32 11.27 -1.02
CA GLN A 74 -1.29 11.82 -1.90
C GLN A 74 -0.41 10.71 -2.49
N PHE A 75 -0.05 9.72 -1.68
CA PHE A 75 0.69 8.54 -2.11
C PHE A 75 -0.09 7.75 -3.17
N GLU A 76 -1.32 7.33 -2.87
CA GLU A 76 -2.16 6.54 -3.78
C GLU A 76 -2.48 7.31 -5.07
N SER A 77 -2.75 8.61 -4.95
CA SER A 77 -2.97 9.49 -6.10
C SER A 77 -1.75 9.60 -7.01
N SER A 78 -0.54 9.66 -6.46
CA SER A 78 0.69 9.75 -7.26
C SER A 78 0.87 8.51 -8.15
N PHE A 79 0.63 7.33 -7.60
CA PHE A 79 0.69 6.06 -8.34
C PHE A 79 -0.33 6.00 -9.48
N VAL A 80 -1.57 6.42 -9.21
CA VAL A 80 -2.64 6.41 -10.23
C VAL A 80 -2.38 7.47 -11.31
N LYS A 81 -2.01 8.70 -10.93
CA LYS A 81 -1.88 9.82 -11.85
C LYS A 81 -0.65 9.70 -12.75
N GLN A 82 0.48 9.26 -12.20
CA GLN A 82 1.75 9.20 -12.94
C GLN A 82 1.95 7.86 -13.67
N PHE A 83 1.46 6.75 -13.11
CA PHE A 83 1.78 5.42 -13.64
C PHE A 83 0.54 4.61 -14.02
N SER A 84 -0.66 5.20 -13.93
CA SER A 84 -1.92 4.49 -14.16
C SER A 84 -2.02 3.17 -13.39
N LEU A 85 -1.43 3.14 -12.19
CA LEU A 85 -1.28 1.95 -11.36
C LEU A 85 -2.09 2.14 -10.07
N PRO A 86 -3.29 1.56 -9.96
CA PRO A 86 -4.07 1.63 -8.73
C PRO A 86 -3.39 0.88 -7.60
N VAL A 87 -3.20 1.58 -6.49
CA VAL A 87 -2.60 1.07 -5.27
C VAL A 87 -3.47 1.46 -4.08
N GLN A 88 -3.49 0.63 -3.04
CA GLN A 88 -4.15 0.93 -1.78
C GLN A 88 -3.24 0.59 -0.60
N VAL A 89 -3.17 1.48 0.39
CA VAL A 89 -2.42 1.29 1.62
C VAL A 89 -3.28 0.54 2.65
N PHE A 90 -2.65 -0.40 3.34
CA PHE A 90 -3.22 -1.12 4.47
C PHE A 90 -2.31 -0.98 5.69
N ARG A 91 -2.91 -0.81 6.87
CA ARG A 91 -2.24 -0.73 8.16
C ARG A 91 -2.37 -2.04 8.93
N LYS A 92 -1.29 -2.50 9.55
CA LYS A 92 -1.27 -3.69 10.40
C LYS A 92 -2.00 -3.42 11.71
N ALA A 93 -2.94 -4.28 12.07
CA ALA A 93 -3.68 -4.27 13.33
C ALA A 93 -3.68 -5.68 13.95
N GLY A 94 -2.58 -6.03 14.63
CA GLY A 94 -2.32 -7.39 15.07
C GLY A 94 -2.12 -8.34 13.89
N ARG A 95 -2.92 -9.41 13.81
CA ARG A 95 -2.88 -10.39 12.71
C ARG A 95 -3.64 -9.94 11.45
N LEU A 96 -4.35 -8.82 11.50
CA LEU A 96 -5.17 -8.33 10.40
C LEU A 96 -4.52 -7.11 9.74
N TRP A 97 -4.77 -6.97 8.44
CA TRP A 97 -4.46 -5.75 7.69
C TRP A 97 -5.77 -4.97 7.46
N ARG A 98 -5.77 -3.68 7.78
CA ARG A 98 -6.95 -2.81 7.71
C ARG A 98 -6.74 -1.74 6.66
N GLU A 99 -7.77 -1.51 5.85
CA GLU A 99 -7.78 -0.41 4.88
C GLU A 99 -7.63 0.94 5.60
N THR A 100 -6.91 1.86 4.96
CA THR A 100 -6.69 3.21 5.48
C THR A 100 -7.64 4.25 4.89
N THR A 101 -8.63 3.85 4.09
CA THR A 101 -9.55 4.73 3.33
C THR A 101 -10.21 5.82 4.18
N LEU A 102 -10.70 5.48 5.39
CA LEU A 102 -11.34 6.45 6.31
C LEU A 102 -10.35 7.39 7.00
N THR A 103 -9.06 7.12 6.86
CA THR A 103 -7.94 7.85 7.47
C THR A 103 -6.91 8.22 6.41
N SER A 104 -7.33 8.37 5.14
CA SER A 104 -6.42 8.62 4.01
C SER A 104 -5.71 9.97 4.10
N MET A 105 -6.28 10.89 4.88
CA MET A 105 -5.71 12.19 5.22
C MET A 105 -4.51 12.11 6.18
N TRP A 106 -4.29 10.97 6.84
CA TRP A 106 -3.11 10.78 7.68
C TRP A 106 -1.89 10.51 6.82
N THR A 107 -0.74 10.98 7.29
CA THR A 107 0.57 10.73 6.71
C THR A 107 0.95 9.25 6.78
N LEU A 108 1.82 8.81 5.87
CA LEU A 108 2.42 7.47 5.95
C LEU A 108 3.11 7.24 7.31
N HIS A 109 3.74 8.27 7.86
CA HIS A 109 4.32 8.24 9.20
C HIS A 109 3.27 7.97 10.30
N GLU A 110 2.22 8.79 10.37
CA GLU A 110 1.17 8.64 11.38
C GLU A 110 0.48 7.27 11.30
N GLN A 111 0.22 6.79 10.08
CA GLN A 111 -0.35 5.47 9.86
C GLN A 111 0.58 4.36 10.34
N ASN A 112 1.87 4.46 10.04
CA ASN A 112 2.86 3.47 10.46
C ASN A 112 3.03 3.45 11.99
N GLU A 113 3.12 4.62 12.63
CA GLU A 113 3.24 4.71 14.09
C GLU A 113 1.99 4.20 14.80
N HIS A 114 0.79 4.49 14.28
CA HIS A 114 -0.44 3.93 14.83
C HIS A 114 -0.46 2.40 14.70
N GLY A 115 -0.01 1.86 13.56
CA GLY A 115 0.14 0.41 13.37
C GLY A 115 1.12 -0.20 14.38
N LYS A 116 2.24 0.48 14.65
CA LYS A 116 3.23 0.08 15.66
C LYS A 116 2.64 0.04 17.06
N GLN A 117 1.92 1.08 17.46
CA GLN A 117 1.27 1.18 18.78
C GLN A 117 0.24 0.06 18.99
N ILE A 118 -0.60 -0.22 17.99
CA ILE A 118 -1.60 -1.31 18.06
C ILE A 118 -0.92 -2.66 18.28
N ASN A 119 0.20 -2.92 17.61
CA ASN A 119 0.89 -4.20 17.73
C ASN A 119 1.66 -4.31 19.05
N ARG A 120 2.31 -3.23 19.52
CA ARG A 120 2.97 -3.21 20.84
C ARG A 120 1.99 -3.47 21.99
N ALA A 121 0.81 -2.84 21.97
CA ALA A 121 -0.20 -3.02 23.01
C ALA A 121 -0.78 -4.44 23.08
N LYS A 122 -0.63 -5.26 22.01
CA LYS A 122 -1.00 -6.68 22.04
C LYS A 122 0.04 -7.53 22.74
N ASP A 123 1.31 -7.27 22.51
CA ASP A 123 2.41 -8.01 23.16
C ASP A 123 2.39 -7.80 24.67
N GLU A 124 1.86 -6.66 25.13
CA GLU A 124 1.74 -6.30 26.56
C GLU A 124 0.45 -6.79 27.24
N ARG A 125 -0.54 -7.34 26.50
CA ARG A 125 -1.73 -7.96 27.11
C ARG A 125 -1.47 -9.46 27.34
N PRO A 126 -1.34 -9.94 28.59
CA PRO A 126 -1.31 -11.38 28.84
C PRO A 126 -2.62 -12.00 28.32
N GLU A 127 -2.51 -13.08 27.55
CA GLU A 127 -3.66 -13.87 27.14
C GLU A 127 -4.32 -14.40 28.43
N LEU A 128 -5.43 -13.79 28.84
CA LEU A 128 -6.24 -14.27 29.95
C LEU A 128 -6.92 -15.56 29.46
N PHE A 129 -6.30 -16.69 29.79
CA PHE A 129 -6.92 -18.01 29.70
C PHE A 129 -8.00 -18.10 30.79
N TRP A 130 -9.26 -18.23 30.38
CA TRP A 130 -10.37 -18.70 31.21
C TRP A 130 -10.84 -20.05 30.65
#